data_AF-A0A660HMV2-F1
#
_entry.id   AF-A0A660HMV2-F1
#
_cell.length_a   1.000
_cell.length_b   1.000
_cell.length_c   1.000
_cell.angle_alpha   90.00
_cell.angle_beta   90.00
_cell.angle_gamma   90.00
#
_symmetry.space_group_name_H-M   'P 1'
#
loop_
_entity.id
_entity.type
_entity.pdbx_description
1 polymer ?
#
loop_
_entity_poly.entity_id
_entity_poly.type
_entity_poly.pdbx_seq_one_letter_code
_entity_poly.pdbx_strand_id
1 'polypeptide(L)'
;MNNNNFFKKYLAIIIIIIAVFVGIGIYYKTNNSLKQEQQEDPNSEFFKKNPTTKVIKELIDLREREKNKLNDISSNPLCREDLKKEILEILKNNNCIKENIINMCRKTDLFNSFSKKEQEDFVEKRYITHLNKDIENLTNTYNKLPHNFLYKKIISPTNFKKIKTYILSETDDKSLLPNNLSQEEKIKIDEIRKSQEYDLGILKKWNSKIEKEQQECDDFHLKIKEIQDKFPSLKSQQTKLEQDKEAKNQTIQNLQYQCGEINPSYAIVLKRRYNIEIQNPKTPNKVESERLQALIDKLQTEKSKIIGEIEKIELQIGKLENKQSSLTEQLELAETFKKGLKEKLNNLSEKFKDLTISTLQSLYEIASAEE
;
A
#
# COMPACT_ATOMS: atom_id res chain seq x y z
N MET A 1 -38.67 -4.11 31.58
CA MET A 1 -38.68 -3.65 30.17
C MET A 1 -37.94 -4.67 29.32
N ASN A 2 -38.57 -5.12 28.24
CA ASN A 2 -38.29 -6.35 27.49
C ASN A 2 -37.02 -6.27 26.60
N ASN A 3 -35.93 -6.94 27.00
CA ASN A 3 -34.71 -7.13 26.19
C ASN A 3 -34.78 -8.30 25.18
N ASN A 4 -35.91 -9.00 25.08
CA ASN A 4 -36.05 -10.19 24.22
C ASN A 4 -36.14 -9.92 22.71
N ASN A 5 -36.25 -8.66 22.28
CA ASN A 5 -36.36 -8.32 20.85
C ASN A 5 -35.00 -8.10 20.16
N PHE A 6 -33.93 -7.84 20.92
CA PHE A 6 -32.60 -7.67 20.34
C PHE A 6 -32.08 -9.02 19.83
N PHE A 7 -32.02 -10.03 20.68
CA PHE A 7 -31.52 -11.36 20.32
C PHE A 7 -32.31 -12.02 19.17
N LYS A 8 -33.63 -11.88 19.12
CA LYS A 8 -34.44 -12.42 18.01
C LYS A 8 -34.11 -11.78 16.67
N LYS A 9 -33.80 -10.48 16.65
CA LYS A 9 -33.52 -9.74 15.41
C LYS A 9 -32.14 -10.10 14.83
N TYR A 10 -31.14 -10.27 15.69
CA TYR A 10 -29.79 -10.68 15.26
C TYR A 10 -29.70 -12.17 14.94
N LEU A 11 -30.46 -13.03 15.64
CA LEU A 11 -30.51 -14.47 15.34
C LEU A 11 -31.03 -14.74 13.92
N ALA A 12 -32.05 -13.99 13.47
CA ALA A 12 -32.58 -14.12 12.11
C ALA A 12 -31.53 -13.73 11.05
N ILE A 13 -30.74 -12.68 11.29
CA ILE A 13 -29.68 -12.24 10.38
C ILE A 13 -28.56 -13.28 10.29
N ILE A 14 -28.15 -13.87 11.42
CA ILE A 14 -27.12 -14.90 11.47
C ILE A 14 -27.54 -16.15 10.68
N ILE A 15 -28.81 -16.58 10.78
CA ILE A 15 -29.34 -17.74 10.05
C ILE A 15 -29.30 -17.50 8.53
N ILE A 16 -29.63 -16.28 8.07
CA ILE A 16 -29.59 -15.92 6.64
C ILE A 16 -28.14 -15.96 6.11
N ILE A 17 -27.18 -15.44 6.88
CA ILE A 17 -25.76 -15.45 6.49
C ILE A 17 -25.25 -16.89 6.34
N ILE A 18 -25.56 -17.78 7.28
CA ILE A 18 -25.16 -19.19 7.21
C ILE A 18 -25.77 -19.89 5.98
N ALA A 19 -27.04 -19.63 5.68
CA ALA A 19 -27.72 -20.22 4.51
C ALA A 19 -27.06 -19.79 3.18
N VAL A 20 -26.61 -18.55 3.06
CA VAL A 20 -25.89 -18.06 1.88
C VAL A 20 -24.55 -18.78 1.72
N PHE A 21 -23.77 -18.94 2.79
CA PHE A 21 -22.49 -19.65 2.73
C PHE A 21 -22.65 -21.14 2.39
N VAL A 22 -23.67 -21.81 2.93
CA VAL A 22 -23.98 -23.20 2.56
C VAL A 22 -24.40 -23.31 1.10
N GLY A 23 -25.21 -22.36 0.59
CA GLY A 23 -25.59 -22.31 -0.82
C GLY A 23 -24.39 -22.14 -1.76
N ILE A 24 -23.45 -21.26 -1.40
CA ILE A 24 -22.19 -21.08 -2.15
C ILE A 24 -21.35 -22.36 -2.10
N GLY A 25 -21.22 -23.00 -0.93
CA GLY A 25 -20.47 -24.25 -0.78
C GLY A 25 -21.05 -25.41 -1.60
N ILE A 26 -22.38 -25.54 -1.64
CA ILE A 26 -23.05 -26.54 -2.47
C ILE A 26 -22.85 -26.21 -3.95
N TYR A 27 -23.03 -24.95 -4.37
CA TYR A 27 -22.85 -24.51 -5.76
C TYR A 27 -21.43 -24.81 -6.30
N TYR A 28 -20.39 -24.56 -5.50
CA TYR A 28 -19.02 -24.90 -5.89
C TYR A 28 -18.76 -26.41 -5.89
N LYS A 29 -19.41 -27.17 -5.01
CA LYS A 29 -19.28 -28.64 -4.97
C LYS A 29 -19.98 -29.31 -6.15
N THR A 30 -21.19 -28.87 -6.53
CA THR A 30 -21.90 -29.42 -7.69
C THR A 30 -21.28 -29.02 -9.02
N ASN A 31 -20.73 -27.80 -9.15
CA ASN A 31 -20.05 -27.38 -10.39
C ASN A 31 -18.69 -28.07 -10.61
N ASN A 32 -18.03 -28.54 -9.55
CA ASN A 32 -16.78 -29.32 -9.68
C ASN A 32 -17.02 -30.83 -9.89
N SER A 33 -18.21 -31.35 -9.60
CA SER A 33 -18.52 -32.79 -9.76
C SER A 33 -19.14 -33.17 -11.10
N LEU A 34 -19.37 -32.22 -12.02
CA LEU A 34 -20.05 -32.45 -13.30
C LEU A 34 -19.11 -32.49 -14.53
N LYS A 35 -17.81 -32.71 -14.32
CA LYS A 35 -16.84 -32.95 -15.39
C LYS A 35 -15.93 -34.13 -15.10
N GLN A 36 -16.49 -35.34 -15.14
CA GLN A 36 -15.73 -36.57 -15.38
C GLN A 36 -16.66 -37.59 -16.05
N GLU A 37 -16.60 -37.67 -17.38
CA GLU A 37 -16.67 -38.91 -18.16
C GLU A 37 -16.54 -38.57 -19.66
N GLN A 38 -15.32 -38.64 -20.18
CA GLN A 38 -14.92 -39.52 -21.28
C GLN A 38 -13.48 -39.19 -21.69
N GLN A 39 -12.77 -40.27 -21.97
CA GLN A 39 -11.34 -40.41 -22.03
C GLN A 39 -10.87 -40.20 -23.47
N GLU A 40 -10.17 -39.10 -23.72
CA GLU A 40 -9.16 -38.97 -24.79
C GLU A 40 -8.26 -37.78 -24.42
N ASP A 41 -6.95 -37.98 -24.48
CA ASP A 41 -5.90 -37.06 -24.01
C ASP A 41 -5.96 -35.70 -24.75
N PRO A 42 -6.44 -34.61 -24.11
CA PRO A 42 -6.51 -33.30 -24.74
C PRO A 42 -5.27 -32.43 -24.43
N ASN A 43 -4.27 -32.95 -23.70
CA ASN A 43 -3.14 -32.14 -23.26
C ASN A 43 -2.11 -31.86 -24.36
N SER A 44 -2.24 -32.42 -25.57
CA SER A 44 -1.27 -32.14 -26.63
C SER A 44 -1.60 -30.89 -27.48
N GLU A 45 -2.86 -30.43 -27.49
CA GLU A 45 -3.29 -29.36 -28.41
C GLU A 45 -3.70 -28.05 -27.71
N PHE A 46 -4.25 -28.11 -26.49
CA PHE A 46 -4.58 -26.90 -25.71
C PHE A 46 -3.33 -26.13 -25.24
N PHE A 47 -2.19 -26.82 -25.11
CA PHE A 47 -0.92 -26.24 -24.69
C PHE A 47 -0.14 -25.53 -25.81
N LYS A 48 -0.54 -25.65 -27.07
CA LYS A 48 0.22 -25.11 -28.22
C LYS A 48 -0.07 -23.65 -28.56
N LYS A 49 -1.13 -23.03 -28.03
CA LYS A 49 -1.59 -21.70 -28.49
C LYS A 49 -1.57 -20.55 -27.48
N ASN A 50 -1.21 -20.79 -26.21
CA ASN A 50 -1.17 -19.70 -25.22
C ASN A 50 0.29 -19.20 -25.03
N PRO A 51 0.57 -17.91 -25.27
CA PRO A 51 1.93 -17.34 -25.11
C PRO A 51 2.47 -17.54 -23.69
N THR A 52 1.60 -17.61 -22.69
CA THR A 52 1.96 -17.86 -21.28
C THR A 52 2.59 -19.24 -21.08
N THR A 53 2.11 -20.28 -21.78
CA THR A 53 2.62 -21.65 -21.65
C THR A 53 3.99 -21.83 -22.30
N LYS A 54 4.23 -21.12 -23.40
CA LYS A 54 5.55 -21.10 -24.05
C LYS A 54 6.62 -20.53 -23.11
N VAL A 55 6.31 -19.42 -22.43
CA VAL A 55 7.27 -18.80 -21.51
C VAL A 55 7.44 -19.59 -20.22
N ILE A 56 6.37 -20.18 -19.66
CA ILE A 56 6.49 -21.10 -18.51
C ILE A 56 7.40 -22.29 -18.86
N LYS A 57 7.26 -22.85 -20.08
CA LYS A 57 8.13 -23.92 -20.56
C LYS A 57 9.57 -23.46 -20.70
N GLU A 58 9.82 -22.29 -21.31
CA GLU A 58 11.17 -21.71 -21.40
C GLU A 58 11.81 -21.52 -20.02
N LEU A 59 11.05 -21.11 -19.01
CA LEU A 59 11.52 -20.96 -17.63
C LEU A 59 11.85 -22.30 -16.95
N ILE A 60 11.03 -23.33 -17.17
CA ILE A 60 11.28 -24.69 -16.68
C ILE A 60 12.56 -25.25 -17.33
N ASP A 61 12.67 -25.13 -18.66
CA ASP A 61 13.83 -25.58 -19.44
C ASP A 61 15.11 -24.82 -19.04
N LEU A 62 15.01 -23.54 -18.67
CA LEU A 62 16.14 -22.76 -18.16
C LEU A 62 16.56 -23.24 -16.77
N ARG A 63 15.59 -23.48 -15.88
CA ARG A 63 15.84 -24.03 -14.54
C ARG A 63 16.50 -25.41 -14.60
N GLU A 64 16.03 -26.28 -15.49
CA GLU A 64 16.63 -27.62 -15.67
C GLU A 64 18.03 -27.55 -16.27
N ARG A 65 18.30 -26.63 -17.20
CA ARG A 65 19.67 -26.39 -17.68
C ARG A 65 20.61 -25.92 -16.57
N GLU A 66 20.19 -24.95 -15.76
CA GLU A 66 21.02 -24.47 -14.65
C GLU A 66 21.22 -25.55 -13.58
N LYS A 67 20.20 -26.37 -13.31
CA LYS A 67 20.31 -27.53 -12.42
C LYS A 67 21.30 -28.58 -12.95
N ASN A 68 21.30 -28.84 -14.25
CA ASN A 68 22.22 -29.79 -14.87
C ASN A 68 23.67 -29.28 -14.85
N LYS A 69 23.90 -28.00 -15.17
CA LYS A 69 25.22 -27.36 -14.99
C LYS A 69 25.71 -27.53 -13.55
N LEU A 70 24.82 -27.36 -12.57
CA LEU A 70 25.14 -27.57 -11.15
C LEU A 70 25.63 -28.98 -10.82
N ASN A 71 24.98 -29.98 -11.41
CA ASN A 71 25.34 -31.39 -11.20
C ASN A 71 26.67 -31.73 -11.88
N ASP A 72 26.95 -31.14 -13.04
CA ASP A 72 28.23 -31.30 -13.75
C ASP A 72 29.39 -30.68 -12.95
N ILE A 73 29.16 -29.49 -12.38
CA ILE A 73 30.11 -28.82 -11.48
C ILE A 73 30.36 -29.66 -10.21
N SER A 74 29.32 -30.28 -9.67
CA SER A 74 29.44 -31.14 -8.49
C SER A 74 30.23 -32.43 -8.75
N SER A 75 30.27 -32.89 -9.99
CA SER A 75 30.87 -34.18 -10.38
C SER A 75 32.28 -34.04 -10.96
N ASN A 76 32.70 -32.82 -11.34
CA ASN A 76 34.06 -32.54 -11.82
C ASN A 76 34.58 -31.24 -11.17
N PRO A 77 35.50 -31.31 -10.19
CA PRO A 77 35.89 -30.14 -9.42
C PRO A 77 36.68 -29.15 -10.28
N LEU A 78 35.98 -28.13 -10.79
CA LEU A 78 36.57 -26.91 -11.33
C LEU A 78 37.45 -26.23 -10.28
N CYS A 79 38.43 -25.44 -10.74
CA CYS A 79 39.16 -24.52 -9.87
C CYS A 79 38.15 -23.63 -9.13
N ARG A 80 38.40 -23.36 -7.83
CA ARG A 80 37.48 -22.62 -6.94
C ARG A 80 37.03 -21.28 -7.53
N GLU A 81 37.87 -20.62 -8.31
CA GLU A 81 37.53 -19.31 -8.87
C GLU A 81 36.58 -19.41 -10.06
N ASP A 82 36.67 -20.51 -10.82
CA ASP A 82 35.71 -20.81 -11.88
C ASP A 82 34.36 -21.22 -11.27
N LEU A 83 34.38 -22.03 -10.21
CA LEU A 83 33.18 -22.39 -9.43
C LEU A 83 32.48 -21.14 -8.86
N LYS A 84 33.25 -20.21 -8.28
CA LYS A 84 32.72 -18.95 -7.73
C LYS A 84 32.09 -18.10 -8.84
N LYS A 85 32.74 -17.99 -10.01
CA LYS A 85 32.22 -17.27 -11.18
C LYS A 85 30.90 -17.86 -11.65
N GLU A 86 30.83 -19.18 -11.73
CA GLU A 86 29.67 -19.91 -12.21
C GLU A 86 28.49 -19.81 -11.24
N ILE A 87 28.74 -19.90 -9.92
CA ILE A 87 27.73 -19.62 -8.88
C ILE A 87 27.21 -18.18 -8.98
N LEU A 88 28.10 -17.20 -9.16
CA LEU A 88 27.71 -15.79 -9.33
C LEU A 88 26.85 -15.57 -10.57
N GLU A 89 27.17 -16.24 -11.67
CA GLU A 89 26.41 -16.17 -12.92
C GLU A 89 25.03 -16.82 -12.77
N ILE A 90 24.94 -17.97 -12.10
CA ILE A 90 23.67 -18.62 -11.73
C ILE A 90 22.81 -17.69 -10.88
N LEU A 91 23.38 -17.03 -9.87
CA LEU A 91 22.66 -16.08 -9.01
C LEU A 91 22.15 -14.85 -9.81
N LYS A 92 22.96 -14.35 -10.74
CA LYS A 92 22.61 -13.20 -11.60
C LYS A 92 21.47 -13.56 -12.55
N ASN A 93 21.53 -14.74 -13.16
CA ASN A 93 20.49 -15.28 -14.03
C ASN A 93 19.19 -15.52 -13.25
N ASN A 94 19.29 -16.03 -12.03
CA ASN A 94 18.15 -16.26 -11.14
C ASN A 94 17.42 -14.96 -10.75
N ASN A 95 18.14 -13.88 -10.45
CA ASN A 95 17.52 -12.58 -10.20
C ASN A 95 16.83 -12.00 -11.45
N CYS A 96 17.42 -12.20 -12.63
CA CYS A 96 16.80 -11.83 -13.91
C CYS A 96 15.50 -12.60 -14.15
N ILE A 97 15.51 -13.92 -13.90
CA ILE A 97 14.33 -14.79 -13.99
C ILE A 97 13.22 -14.33 -13.04
N LYS A 98 13.57 -14.00 -11.79
CA LYS A 98 12.60 -13.49 -10.80
C LYS A 98 11.90 -12.21 -11.27
N GLU A 99 12.66 -11.22 -11.75
CA GLU A 99 12.09 -9.97 -12.27
C GLU A 99 11.23 -10.20 -13.52
N ASN A 100 11.63 -11.11 -14.41
CA ASN A 100 10.83 -11.47 -15.57
C ASN A 100 9.51 -12.14 -15.20
N ILE A 101 9.52 -13.04 -14.20
CA ILE A 101 8.31 -13.67 -13.67
C ILE A 101 7.37 -12.63 -13.05
N ILE A 102 7.90 -11.73 -12.21
CA ILE A 102 7.12 -10.64 -11.60
C ILE A 102 6.50 -9.74 -12.67
N ASN A 103 7.27 -9.34 -13.67
CA ASN A 103 6.78 -8.49 -14.75
C ASN A 103 5.76 -9.20 -15.65
N MET A 104 5.87 -10.53 -15.82
CA MET A 104 4.85 -11.32 -16.52
C MET A 104 3.56 -11.46 -15.71
N CYS A 105 3.64 -11.73 -14.42
CA CYS A 105 2.47 -11.76 -13.54
C CYS A 105 1.72 -10.43 -13.58
N ARG A 106 2.43 -9.30 -13.66
CA ARG A 106 1.81 -7.96 -13.82
C ARG A 106 1.15 -7.71 -15.18
N LYS A 107 1.54 -8.44 -16.23
CA LYS A 107 1.08 -8.21 -17.62
C LYS A 107 -0.04 -9.16 -18.06
N THR A 108 -0.35 -10.20 -17.28
CA THR A 108 -1.33 -11.22 -17.68
C THR A 108 -2.64 -11.01 -16.94
N ASP A 109 -3.75 -10.96 -17.69
CA ASP A 109 -5.11 -10.74 -17.14
C ASP A 109 -5.53 -11.81 -16.11
N LEU A 110 -4.92 -12.99 -16.18
CA LEU A 110 -5.07 -14.09 -15.23
C LEU A 110 -4.70 -13.72 -13.79
N PHE A 111 -3.85 -12.70 -13.60
CA PHE A 111 -3.44 -12.23 -12.27
C PHE A 111 -4.17 -10.98 -11.81
N ASN A 112 -4.86 -10.25 -12.70
CA ASN A 112 -5.61 -9.04 -12.35
C ASN A 112 -6.78 -9.31 -11.39
N SER A 113 -7.22 -10.56 -11.26
CA SER A 113 -8.23 -10.98 -10.28
C SER A 113 -7.67 -11.22 -8.87
N PHE A 114 -6.35 -11.37 -8.72
CA PHE A 114 -5.69 -11.48 -7.43
C PHE A 114 -5.30 -10.08 -6.93
N SER A 115 -5.47 -9.84 -5.64
CA SER A 115 -4.92 -8.64 -5.01
C SER A 115 -3.40 -8.60 -5.17
N LYS A 116 -2.80 -7.40 -5.19
CA LYS A 116 -1.34 -7.22 -5.27
C LYS A 116 -0.59 -8.09 -4.24
N LYS A 117 -1.16 -8.22 -3.03
CA LYS A 117 -0.61 -9.05 -1.96
C LYS A 117 -0.63 -10.54 -2.30
N GLU A 118 -1.71 -11.06 -2.89
CA GLU A 118 -1.81 -12.47 -3.31
C GLU A 118 -0.87 -12.80 -4.48
N GLN A 119 -0.67 -11.86 -5.40
CA GLN A 119 0.30 -12.00 -6.48
C GLN A 119 1.73 -12.11 -5.93
N GLU A 120 2.08 -11.22 -4.99
CA GLU A 120 3.38 -11.24 -4.30
C GLU A 120 3.56 -12.54 -3.51
N ASP A 121 2.55 -12.95 -2.73
CA ASP A 121 2.58 -14.19 -1.93
C ASP A 121 2.73 -15.44 -2.82
N PHE A 122 2.10 -15.47 -3.99
CA PHE A 122 2.19 -16.59 -4.93
C PHE A 122 3.60 -16.74 -5.52
N VAL A 123 4.18 -15.63 -5.99
CA VAL A 123 5.55 -15.61 -6.54
C VAL A 123 6.55 -15.96 -5.44
N GLU A 124 6.36 -15.40 -4.24
CA GLU A 124 7.25 -15.58 -3.11
C GLU A 124 7.20 -17.01 -2.57
N LYS A 125 6.01 -17.56 -2.29
CA LYS A 125 5.88 -18.92 -1.77
C LYS A 125 6.35 -19.97 -2.75
N ARG A 126 5.96 -19.86 -4.03
CA ARG A 126 6.12 -20.98 -4.97
C ARG A 126 7.42 -20.94 -5.77
N TYR A 127 7.98 -19.77 -6.04
CA TYR A 127 9.20 -19.64 -6.83
C TYR A 127 10.39 -19.24 -5.97
N ILE A 128 10.25 -18.18 -5.16
CA ILE A 128 11.35 -17.66 -4.36
C ILE A 128 11.78 -18.66 -3.27
N THR A 129 10.85 -19.34 -2.59
CA THR A 129 11.20 -20.34 -1.57
C THR A 129 12.05 -21.48 -2.10
N HIS A 130 11.71 -22.04 -3.27
CA HIS A 130 12.50 -23.11 -3.88
C HIS A 130 13.86 -22.60 -4.37
N LEU A 131 13.90 -21.41 -4.95
CA LEU A 131 15.14 -20.79 -5.41
C LEU A 131 16.10 -20.50 -4.25
N ASN A 132 15.57 -19.94 -3.15
CA ASN A 132 16.34 -19.67 -1.94
C ASN A 132 16.91 -20.96 -1.34
N LYS A 133 16.13 -22.05 -1.37
CA LYS A 133 16.59 -23.37 -0.91
C LYS A 133 17.71 -23.92 -1.80
N ASP A 134 17.62 -23.75 -3.12
CA ASP A 134 18.66 -24.17 -4.06
C ASP A 134 19.95 -23.33 -3.86
N ILE A 135 19.83 -22.02 -3.62
CA ILE A 135 20.95 -21.11 -3.27
C ILE A 135 21.57 -21.47 -1.93
N GLU A 136 20.75 -21.76 -0.92
CA GLU A 136 21.20 -22.16 0.41
C GLU A 136 21.97 -23.49 0.35
N ASN A 137 21.47 -24.47 -0.41
CA ASN A 137 22.18 -25.73 -0.66
C ASN A 137 23.52 -25.49 -1.35
N LEU A 138 23.58 -24.62 -2.35
CA LEU A 138 24.82 -24.23 -3.03
C LEU A 138 25.83 -23.59 -2.10
N THR A 139 25.36 -22.64 -1.28
CA THR A 139 26.18 -21.94 -0.28
C THR A 139 26.72 -22.94 0.74
N ASN A 140 25.88 -23.86 1.20
CA ASN A 140 26.27 -24.92 2.13
C ASN A 140 27.29 -25.88 1.50
N THR A 141 27.14 -26.26 0.24
CA THR A 141 28.11 -27.09 -0.49
C THR A 141 29.43 -26.36 -0.67
N TYR A 142 29.39 -25.08 -1.04
CA TYR A 142 30.60 -24.23 -1.15
C TYR A 142 31.33 -24.10 0.19
N ASN A 143 30.60 -23.93 1.29
CA ASN A 143 31.17 -23.84 2.64
C ASN A 143 31.71 -25.18 3.16
N LYS A 144 31.24 -26.31 2.62
CA LYS A 144 31.72 -27.66 2.95
C LYS A 144 32.94 -28.09 2.14
N LEU A 145 33.27 -27.39 1.05
CA LEU A 145 34.52 -27.64 0.35
C LEU A 145 35.67 -27.41 1.33
N PRO A 146 36.62 -28.36 1.46
CA PRO A 146 37.72 -28.23 2.40
C PRO A 146 38.44 -26.92 2.11
N HIS A 147 38.43 -26.01 3.09
CA HIS A 147 39.12 -24.71 3.07
C HIS A 147 40.65 -24.83 2.99
N ASN A 148 41.16 -26.00 2.59
CA ASN A 148 42.56 -26.26 2.36
C ASN A 148 43.06 -25.26 1.31
N PHE A 149 43.88 -24.31 1.79
CA PHE A 149 44.64 -23.31 1.04
C PHE A 149 43.98 -21.95 0.72
N LEU A 150 43.28 -21.33 1.66
CA LEU A 150 43.46 -19.87 1.83
C LEU A 150 44.37 -19.68 3.04
N TYR A 151 45.67 -19.57 2.78
CA TYR A 151 46.62 -19.07 3.75
C TYR A 151 46.13 -17.69 4.20
N LYS A 152 45.50 -17.61 5.38
CA LYS A 152 45.05 -16.33 5.93
C LYS A 152 46.30 -15.51 6.17
N LYS A 153 46.34 -14.31 5.61
CA LYS A 153 47.51 -13.46 5.78
C LYS A 153 47.45 -12.83 7.16
N ILE A 154 48.55 -12.89 7.91
CA ILE A 154 48.65 -12.21 9.19
C ILE A 154 48.67 -10.70 8.93
N ILE A 155 47.81 -9.95 9.63
CA ILE A 155 47.72 -8.49 9.52
C ILE A 155 47.64 -7.85 10.91
N SER A 156 48.24 -6.67 11.07
CA SER A 156 48.08 -5.91 12.31
C SER A 156 46.65 -5.37 12.45
N PRO A 157 46.11 -5.23 13.68
CA PRO A 157 44.80 -4.63 13.91
C PRO A 157 44.63 -3.24 13.27
N THR A 158 45.67 -2.41 13.32
CA THR A 158 45.68 -1.07 12.73
C THR A 158 45.54 -1.10 11.22
N ASN A 159 46.26 -2.00 10.53
CA ASN A 159 46.15 -2.12 9.08
C ASN A 159 44.82 -2.72 8.65
N PHE A 160 44.30 -3.71 9.39
CA PHE A 160 42.96 -4.26 9.15
C PHE A 160 41.88 -3.19 9.26
N LYS A 161 41.95 -2.34 10.30
CA LYS A 161 41.02 -1.22 10.47
C LYS A 161 41.08 -0.24 9.30
N LYS A 162 42.27 0.11 8.79
CA LYS A 162 42.43 0.98 7.62
C LYS A 162 41.78 0.39 6.37
N ILE A 163 42.01 -0.89 6.09
CA ILE A 163 41.40 -1.59 4.94
C ILE A 163 39.88 -1.62 5.08
N LYS A 164 39.37 -1.97 6.27
CA LYS A 164 37.93 -1.95 6.57
C LYS A 164 37.33 -0.56 6.31
N THR A 165 37.98 0.50 6.78
CA THR A 165 37.54 1.88 6.56
C THR A 165 37.54 2.23 5.07
N TYR A 166 38.59 1.88 4.31
CA TYR A 166 38.65 2.11 2.86
C TYR A 166 37.50 1.40 2.12
N ILE A 167 37.27 0.11 2.38
CA ILE A 167 36.24 -0.68 1.71
C ILE A 167 34.83 -0.15 2.00
N LEU A 168 34.56 0.27 3.23
CA LEU A 168 33.24 0.78 3.65
C LEU A 168 33.03 2.26 3.29
N SER A 169 34.05 2.95 2.79
CA SER A 169 33.95 4.35 2.40
C SER A 169 33.41 4.51 0.98
N GLU A 170 32.78 5.65 0.68
CA GLU A 170 32.37 6.00 -0.69
C GLU A 170 33.50 6.64 -1.51
N THR A 171 34.69 6.85 -0.94
CA THR A 171 35.81 7.53 -1.62
C THR A 171 36.76 6.56 -2.30
N ASP A 172 37.15 6.84 -3.54
CA ASP A 172 38.16 6.07 -4.31
C ASP A 172 39.61 6.37 -3.89
N ASP A 173 39.79 7.11 -2.80
CA ASP A 173 41.12 7.48 -2.30
C ASP A 173 41.90 6.28 -1.77
N LYS A 174 42.77 5.72 -2.62
CA LYS A 174 43.67 4.61 -2.29
C LYS A 174 44.73 4.97 -1.24
N SER A 175 44.91 6.25 -0.89
CA SER A 175 45.84 6.67 0.17
C SER A 175 45.39 6.19 1.56
N LEU A 176 44.12 5.81 1.70
CA LEU A 176 43.57 5.22 2.93
C LEU A 176 44.08 3.78 3.18
N LEU A 177 44.63 3.12 2.15
CA LEU A 177 45.17 1.77 2.29
C LEU A 177 46.58 1.77 2.94
N PRO A 178 46.93 0.73 3.71
CA PRO A 178 48.29 0.54 4.18
C PRO A 178 49.30 0.44 3.03
N ASN A 179 50.44 1.13 3.15
CA ASN A 179 51.49 1.15 2.12
C ASN A 179 52.16 -0.22 1.89
N ASN A 180 52.10 -1.11 2.88
CA ASN A 180 52.80 -2.39 2.90
C ASN A 180 51.98 -3.58 2.36
N LEU A 181 50.85 -3.34 1.69
CA LEU A 181 50.06 -4.40 1.06
C LEU A 181 50.73 -4.94 -0.21
N SER A 182 50.72 -6.26 -0.39
CA SER A 182 51.15 -6.90 -1.65
C SER A 182 50.17 -6.58 -2.79
N GLN A 183 50.60 -6.77 -4.03
CA GLN A 183 49.74 -6.55 -5.20
C GLN A 183 48.51 -7.46 -5.18
N GLU A 184 48.67 -8.72 -4.77
CA GLU A 184 47.57 -9.67 -4.67
C GLU A 184 46.52 -9.23 -3.62
N GLU A 185 46.94 -8.68 -2.47
CA GLU A 185 46.01 -8.14 -1.48
C GLU A 185 45.24 -6.96 -2.03
N LYS A 186 45.92 -6.04 -2.72
CA LYS A 186 45.28 -4.88 -3.34
C LYS A 186 44.20 -5.31 -4.33
N ILE A 187 44.45 -6.35 -5.13
CA ILE A 187 43.47 -6.92 -6.06
C ILE A 187 42.25 -7.47 -5.30
N LYS A 188 42.44 -8.31 -4.27
CA LYS A 188 41.33 -8.88 -3.48
C LYS A 188 40.53 -7.80 -2.74
N ILE A 189 41.20 -6.79 -2.20
CA ILE A 189 40.55 -5.63 -1.57
C ILE A 189 39.72 -4.86 -2.59
N ASP A 190 40.27 -4.59 -3.78
CA ASP A 190 39.54 -3.90 -4.85
C ASP A 190 38.34 -4.73 -5.36
N GLU A 191 38.40 -6.07 -5.36
CA GLU A 191 37.25 -6.94 -5.66
C GLU A 191 36.15 -6.84 -4.60
N ILE A 192 36.50 -6.91 -3.31
CA ILE A 192 35.52 -6.72 -2.22
C ILE A 192 34.88 -5.34 -2.33
N ARG A 193 35.70 -4.31 -2.60
CA ARG A 193 35.23 -2.94 -2.78
C ARG A 193 34.24 -2.82 -3.94
N LYS A 194 34.53 -3.40 -5.11
CA LYS A 194 33.60 -3.42 -6.25
C LYS A 194 32.26 -4.10 -5.92
N SER A 195 32.28 -5.15 -5.11
CA SER A 195 31.05 -5.78 -4.59
C SER A 195 30.28 -4.81 -3.71
N GLN A 196 30.95 -4.12 -2.80
CA GLN A 196 30.34 -3.11 -1.94
C GLN A 196 29.76 -1.93 -2.74
N GLU A 197 30.43 -1.47 -3.79
CA GLU A 197 29.94 -0.42 -4.70
C GLU A 197 28.62 -0.84 -5.38
N TYR A 198 28.53 -2.11 -5.81
CA TYR A 198 27.31 -2.66 -6.38
C TYR A 198 26.16 -2.65 -5.36
N ASP A 199 26.43 -3.08 -4.14
CA ASP A 199 25.44 -3.10 -3.04
C ASP A 199 24.98 -1.68 -2.68
N LEU A 200 25.90 -0.72 -2.60
CA LEU A 200 25.58 0.71 -2.44
C LEU A 200 24.68 1.22 -3.57
N GLY A 201 24.92 0.78 -4.81
CA GLY A 201 24.07 1.08 -5.96
C GLY A 201 22.64 0.56 -5.79
N ILE A 202 22.45 -0.61 -5.19
CA ILE A 202 21.12 -1.14 -4.83
C ILE A 202 20.48 -0.24 -3.77
N LEU A 203 21.19 0.09 -2.69
CA LEU A 203 20.67 0.95 -1.62
C LEU A 203 20.23 2.32 -2.14
N LYS A 204 21.00 2.93 -3.06
CA LYS A 204 20.65 4.19 -3.73
C LYS A 204 19.32 4.09 -4.50
N LYS A 205 19.06 2.97 -5.19
CA LYS A 205 17.77 2.74 -5.88
C LYS A 205 16.60 2.64 -4.90
N TRP A 206 16.80 2.00 -3.74
CA TRP A 206 15.78 1.92 -2.70
C TRP A 206 15.49 3.28 -2.07
N ASN A 207 16.52 4.08 -1.79
CA ASN A 207 16.37 5.47 -1.34
C ASN A 207 15.54 6.30 -2.32
N SER A 208 15.84 6.23 -3.62
CA SER A 208 15.04 6.94 -4.63
C SER A 208 13.58 6.49 -4.67
N LYS A 209 13.28 5.21 -4.39
CA LYS A 209 11.88 4.75 -4.24
C LYS A 209 11.23 5.37 -3.01
N ILE A 210 11.92 5.37 -1.87
CA ILE A 210 11.43 5.97 -0.61
C ILE A 210 11.15 7.47 -0.79
N GLU A 211 12.00 8.19 -1.53
CA GLU A 211 11.79 9.60 -1.88
C GLU A 211 10.53 9.82 -2.71
N LYS A 212 10.27 8.96 -3.70
CA LYS A 212 9.03 9.03 -4.50
C LYS A 212 7.78 8.80 -3.64
N GLU A 213 7.82 7.80 -2.76
CA GLU A 213 6.72 7.54 -1.81
C GLU A 213 6.54 8.69 -0.81
N GLN A 214 7.63 9.37 -0.41
CA GLN A 214 7.55 10.57 0.42
C GLN A 214 6.83 11.69 -0.32
N GLN A 215 7.17 11.93 -1.58
CA GLN A 215 6.51 12.93 -2.41
C GLN A 215 5.01 12.65 -2.55
N GLU A 216 4.63 11.38 -2.74
CA GLU A 216 3.21 10.99 -2.79
C GLU A 216 2.49 11.26 -1.47
N CYS A 217 3.13 10.99 -0.32
CA CYS A 217 2.58 11.38 0.98
C CYS A 217 2.39 12.90 1.08
N ASP A 218 3.37 13.68 0.65
CA ASP A 218 3.33 15.15 0.70
C ASP A 218 2.18 15.71 -0.17
N ASP A 219 1.96 15.11 -1.35
CA ASP A 219 0.84 15.45 -2.22
C ASP A 219 -0.53 15.15 -1.58
N PHE A 220 -0.66 14.04 -0.84
CA PHE A 220 -1.88 13.73 -0.08
C PHE A 220 -2.10 14.73 1.05
N HIS A 221 -1.05 15.05 1.82
CA HIS A 221 -1.10 16.08 2.87
C HIS A 221 -1.57 17.43 2.32
N LEU A 222 -1.05 17.85 1.15
CA LEU A 222 -1.46 19.07 0.48
C LEU A 222 -2.95 19.05 0.12
N LYS A 223 -3.42 17.98 -0.54
CA LYS A 223 -4.83 17.84 -0.95
C LYS A 223 -5.79 17.81 0.24
N ILE A 224 -5.42 17.14 1.34
CA ILE A 224 -6.20 17.13 2.57
C ILE A 224 -6.30 18.54 3.15
N LYS A 225 -5.18 19.27 3.20
CA LYS A 225 -5.15 20.66 3.67
C LYS A 225 -6.02 21.59 2.84
N GLU A 226 -5.94 21.49 1.51
CA GLU A 226 -6.80 22.27 0.61
C GLU A 226 -8.31 22.04 0.84
N ILE A 227 -8.69 20.83 1.24
CA ILE A 227 -10.08 20.50 1.62
C ILE A 227 -10.40 21.11 2.98
N GLN A 228 -9.50 20.97 3.96
CA GLN A 228 -9.67 21.52 5.30
C GLN A 228 -9.87 23.04 5.28
N ASP A 229 -9.11 23.74 4.44
CA ASP A 229 -9.19 25.21 4.29
C ASP A 229 -10.53 25.69 3.72
N LYS A 230 -11.31 24.83 3.05
CA LYS A 230 -12.63 25.17 2.50
C LYS A 230 -13.75 25.09 3.53
N PHE A 231 -13.64 24.25 4.57
CA PHE A 231 -14.71 24.07 5.55
C PHE A 231 -15.08 25.35 6.31
N PRO A 232 -14.14 26.18 6.80
CA PRO A 232 -14.49 27.39 7.54
C PRO A 232 -15.38 28.35 6.72
N SER A 233 -15.07 28.54 5.44
CA SER A 233 -15.86 29.39 4.55
C SER A 233 -17.28 28.83 4.36
N LEU A 234 -17.40 27.53 4.07
CA LEU A 234 -18.71 26.89 3.87
C LEU A 234 -19.56 26.91 5.15
N LYS A 235 -18.98 26.58 6.30
CA LYS A 235 -19.66 26.64 7.60
C LYS A 235 -20.09 28.06 7.94
N SER A 236 -19.25 29.07 7.67
CA SER A 236 -19.62 30.48 7.87
C SER A 236 -20.79 30.90 6.98
N GLN A 237 -20.81 30.47 5.71
CA GLN A 237 -21.93 30.72 4.80
C GLN A 237 -23.23 30.06 5.30
N GLN A 238 -23.14 28.80 5.72
CA GLN A 238 -24.27 28.06 6.29
C GLN A 238 -24.85 28.78 7.52
N THR A 239 -24.00 29.16 8.49
CA THR A 239 -24.44 29.88 9.69
C THR A 239 -25.14 31.21 9.38
N LYS A 240 -24.65 31.97 8.39
CA LYS A 240 -25.29 33.22 7.97
C LYS A 240 -26.68 32.97 7.37
N LEU A 241 -26.82 31.93 6.55
CA LEU A 241 -28.12 31.55 5.97
C LEU A 241 -29.09 31.04 7.05
N GLU A 242 -28.61 30.31 8.05
CA GLU A 242 -29.42 29.88 9.20
C GLU A 242 -29.93 31.06 10.02
N GLN A 243 -29.07 32.07 10.25
CA GLN A 243 -29.47 33.32 10.92
C GLN A 243 -30.53 34.08 10.12
N ASP A 244 -30.37 34.21 8.80
CA ASP A 244 -31.37 34.87 7.95
C ASP A 244 -32.69 34.08 7.93
N LYS A 245 -32.62 32.74 7.80
CA LYS A 245 -33.80 31.86 7.90
C LYS A 245 -34.57 32.09 9.21
N GLU A 246 -33.87 32.20 10.34
CA GLU A 246 -34.51 32.41 11.65
C GLU A 246 -35.11 33.82 11.76
N ALA A 247 -34.41 34.87 11.29
CA ALA A 247 -34.93 36.23 11.24
C ALA A 247 -36.21 36.33 10.39
N LYS A 248 -36.24 35.64 9.23
CA LYS A 248 -37.44 35.52 8.39
C LYS A 248 -38.56 34.78 9.09
N ASN A 249 -38.23 33.72 9.84
CA ASN A 249 -39.20 32.94 10.60
C ASN A 249 -39.89 33.79 11.69
N GLN A 250 -39.11 34.58 12.44
CA GLN A 250 -39.63 35.52 13.45
C GLN A 250 -40.52 36.60 12.81
N THR A 251 -40.09 37.15 11.67
CA THR A 251 -40.89 38.14 10.93
C THR A 251 -42.23 37.56 10.47
N ILE A 252 -42.24 36.33 9.93
CA ILE A 252 -43.46 35.63 9.53
C ILE A 252 -44.39 35.43 10.73
N GLN A 253 -43.87 34.97 11.89
CA GLN A 253 -44.67 34.78 13.10
C GLN A 253 -45.31 36.08 13.59
N ASN A 254 -44.56 37.19 13.59
CA ASN A 254 -45.08 38.50 13.96
C ASN A 254 -46.20 38.97 13.02
N LEU A 255 -46.03 38.81 11.70
CA LEU A 255 -47.05 39.17 10.71
C LEU A 255 -48.28 38.27 10.81
N GLN A 256 -48.10 36.98 11.10
CA GLN A 256 -49.21 36.05 11.34
C GLN A 256 -50.02 36.47 12.55
N TYR A 257 -49.37 36.85 13.65
CA TYR A 257 -50.04 37.37 14.84
C TYR A 257 -50.87 38.62 14.53
N GLN A 258 -50.27 39.61 13.84
CA GLN A 258 -50.97 40.83 13.40
C GLN A 258 -52.18 40.51 12.50
N CYS A 259 -52.04 39.55 11.57
CA CYS A 259 -53.13 39.11 10.71
C CYS A 259 -54.28 38.48 11.52
N GLY A 260 -53.95 37.72 12.58
CA GLY A 260 -54.93 37.16 13.52
C GLY A 260 -55.68 38.21 14.33
N GLU A 261 -55.03 39.29 14.75
CA GLU A 261 -55.68 40.40 15.47
C GLU A 261 -56.74 41.12 14.63
N ILE A 262 -56.52 41.24 13.31
CA ILE A 262 -57.42 42.00 12.42
C ILE A 262 -58.44 41.11 11.69
N ASN A 263 -58.33 39.78 11.82
CA ASN A 263 -59.20 38.82 11.15
C ASN A 263 -59.57 37.66 12.09
N PRO A 264 -60.75 37.71 12.75
CA PRO A 264 -61.21 36.67 13.68
C PRO A 264 -61.24 35.27 13.06
N SER A 265 -61.57 35.15 11.77
CA SER A 265 -61.59 33.85 11.06
C SER A 265 -60.18 33.28 10.89
N TYR A 266 -59.18 34.13 10.70
CA TYR A 266 -57.77 33.72 10.62
C TYR A 266 -57.20 33.35 11.99
N ALA A 267 -57.62 34.03 13.07
CA ALA A 267 -57.25 33.67 14.44
C ALA A 267 -57.64 32.22 14.79
N ILE A 268 -58.80 31.74 14.31
CA ILE A 268 -59.23 30.34 14.46
C ILE A 268 -58.24 29.39 13.76
N VAL A 269 -57.75 29.75 12.57
CA VAL A 269 -56.78 28.94 11.82
C VAL A 269 -55.43 28.90 12.54
N LEU A 270 -54.97 30.04 13.08
CA LEU A 270 -53.72 30.12 13.84
C LEU A 270 -53.76 29.28 15.10
N LYS A 271 -54.86 29.33 15.86
CA LYS A 271 -55.08 28.48 17.03
C LYS A 271 -55.05 27.00 16.66
N ARG A 272 -55.72 26.61 15.56
CA ARG A 272 -55.77 25.20 15.11
C ARG A 272 -54.44 24.68 14.58
N ARG A 273 -53.69 25.48 13.81
CA ARG A 273 -52.49 25.00 13.10
C ARG A 273 -51.18 25.23 13.85
N TYR A 274 -51.10 26.33 14.59
CA TYR A 274 -49.85 26.78 15.20
C TYR A 274 -49.97 26.96 16.72
N ASN A 275 -51.14 26.69 17.30
CA ASN A 275 -51.44 26.84 18.73
C ASN A 275 -51.22 28.28 19.25
N ILE A 276 -51.50 29.28 18.42
CA ILE A 276 -51.41 30.71 18.79
C ILE A 276 -52.81 31.21 19.14
N GLU A 277 -53.01 31.71 20.36
CA GLU A 277 -54.26 32.35 20.78
C GLU A 277 -54.17 33.88 20.65
N ILE A 278 -55.15 34.48 19.97
CA ILE A 278 -55.32 35.93 19.85
C ILE A 278 -56.41 36.34 20.83
N GLN A 279 -56.12 37.24 21.77
CA GLN A 279 -57.13 37.82 22.66
C GLN A 279 -57.71 39.10 22.03
N ASN A 280 -59.03 39.17 21.90
CA ASN A 280 -59.80 40.34 21.42
C ASN A 280 -59.48 40.77 19.97
N PRO A 281 -59.90 40.00 18.95
CA PRO A 281 -59.74 40.41 17.56
C PRO A 281 -60.56 41.67 17.25
N LYS A 282 -59.97 42.61 16.50
CA LYS A 282 -60.56 43.88 16.09
C LYS A 282 -61.62 43.67 14.98
N THR A 283 -62.35 44.74 14.65
CA THR A 283 -63.27 44.73 13.50
C THR A 283 -62.52 44.35 12.22
N PRO A 284 -63.07 43.44 11.39
CA PRO A 284 -62.36 42.92 10.22
C PRO A 284 -61.94 44.01 9.24
N ASN A 285 -60.64 44.08 8.93
CA ASN A 285 -60.11 44.88 7.82
C ASN A 285 -59.57 43.94 6.73
N LYS A 286 -60.41 43.68 5.73
CA LYS A 286 -60.11 42.73 4.65
C LYS A 286 -58.89 43.14 3.83
N VAL A 287 -58.77 44.43 3.50
CA VAL A 287 -57.66 44.95 2.67
C VAL A 287 -56.32 44.78 3.38
N GLU A 288 -56.25 45.10 4.67
CA GLU A 288 -55.01 44.94 5.44
C GLU A 288 -54.66 43.47 5.66
N SER A 289 -55.66 42.59 5.86
CA SER A 289 -55.45 41.15 5.97
C SER A 289 -54.89 40.55 4.66
N GLU A 290 -55.40 40.96 3.51
CA GLU A 290 -54.87 40.55 2.20
C GLU A 290 -53.43 41.03 1.99
N ARG A 291 -53.11 42.26 2.41
CA ARG A 291 -51.74 42.80 2.35
C ARG A 291 -50.76 42.01 3.21
N LEU A 292 -51.12 41.72 4.47
CA LEU A 292 -50.29 40.94 5.38
C LEU A 292 -50.09 39.50 4.87
N GLN A 293 -51.13 38.88 4.33
CA GLN A 293 -51.03 37.54 3.76
C GLN A 293 -50.07 37.51 2.56
N ALA A 294 -50.15 38.49 1.65
CA ALA A 294 -49.22 38.59 0.52
C ALA A 294 -47.75 38.76 0.98
N LEU A 295 -47.50 39.52 2.05
CA LEU A 295 -46.18 39.66 2.65
C LEU A 295 -45.67 38.34 3.25
N ILE A 296 -46.55 37.61 3.95
CA ILE A 296 -46.23 36.27 4.50
C ILE A 296 -45.86 35.32 3.37
N ASP A 297 -46.64 35.26 2.29
CA ASP A 297 -46.39 34.37 1.15
C ASP A 297 -45.05 34.67 0.47
N LYS A 298 -44.72 35.97 0.33
CA LYS A 298 -43.41 36.43 -0.17
C LYS A 298 -42.27 35.95 0.73
N LEU A 299 -42.38 36.15 2.05
CA LEU A 299 -41.34 35.73 3.01
C LEU A 299 -41.20 34.21 3.09
N GLN A 300 -42.30 33.46 2.96
CA GLN A 300 -42.25 32.00 2.87
C GLN A 300 -41.48 31.54 1.62
N THR A 301 -41.71 32.19 0.48
CA THR A 301 -40.97 31.93 -0.76
C THR A 301 -39.48 32.22 -0.59
N GLU A 302 -39.10 33.35 0.03
CA GLU A 302 -37.71 33.68 0.34
C GLU A 302 -37.08 32.65 1.29
N LYS A 303 -37.78 32.26 2.36
CA LYS A 303 -37.35 31.22 3.30
C LYS A 303 -37.09 29.88 2.61
N SER A 304 -37.97 29.45 1.70
CA SER A 304 -37.78 28.22 0.92
C SER A 304 -36.52 28.28 0.05
N LYS A 305 -36.19 29.45 -0.52
CA LYS A 305 -34.94 29.63 -1.28
C LYS A 305 -33.72 29.48 -0.37
N ILE A 306 -33.73 30.12 0.81
CA ILE A 306 -32.65 30.00 1.80
C ILE A 306 -32.44 28.54 2.24
N ILE A 307 -33.53 27.80 2.50
CA ILE A 307 -33.45 26.37 2.82
C ILE A 307 -32.77 25.59 1.69
N GLY A 308 -33.15 25.84 0.44
CA GLY A 308 -32.52 25.19 -0.71
C GLY A 308 -31.03 25.57 -0.90
N GLU A 309 -30.60 26.75 -0.45
CA GLU A 309 -29.18 27.12 -0.43
C GLU A 309 -28.40 26.42 0.69
N ILE A 310 -28.99 26.31 1.89
CA ILE A 310 -28.42 25.54 3.01
C ILE A 310 -28.20 24.08 2.59
N GLU A 311 -29.22 23.42 2.04
CA GLU A 311 -29.13 22.03 1.58
C GLU A 311 -28.01 21.83 0.55
N LYS A 312 -27.80 22.80 -0.36
CA LYS A 312 -26.69 22.76 -1.31
C LYS A 312 -25.32 22.83 -0.63
N ILE A 313 -25.18 23.67 0.40
CA ILE A 313 -23.94 23.78 1.18
C ILE A 313 -23.68 22.50 1.96
N GLU A 314 -24.70 21.92 2.61
CA GLU A 314 -24.60 20.64 3.32
C GLU A 314 -24.13 19.52 2.38
N LEU A 315 -24.69 19.43 1.17
CA LEU A 315 -24.25 18.49 0.16
C LEU A 315 -22.79 18.72 -0.28
N GLN A 316 -22.34 19.98 -0.37
CA GLN A 316 -20.94 20.29 -0.68
C GLN A 316 -20.00 19.87 0.45
N ILE A 317 -20.37 20.15 1.71
CA ILE A 317 -19.63 19.74 2.90
C ILE A 317 -19.50 18.21 2.93
N GLY A 318 -20.61 17.47 2.78
CA GLY A 318 -20.58 16.01 2.79
C GLY A 318 -19.71 15.40 1.68
N LYS A 319 -19.70 16.00 0.47
CA LYS A 319 -18.78 15.59 -0.60
C LYS A 319 -17.30 15.82 -0.24
N LEU A 320 -16.99 16.93 0.41
CA LEU A 320 -15.64 17.25 0.87
C LEU A 320 -15.19 16.33 1.99
N GLU A 321 -16.06 16.02 2.96
CA GLU A 321 -15.79 15.08 4.06
C GLU A 321 -15.48 13.68 3.53
N ASN A 322 -16.30 13.17 2.61
CA ASN A 322 -16.05 11.86 1.97
C ASN A 322 -14.71 11.84 1.23
N LYS A 323 -14.40 12.92 0.48
CA LYS A 323 -13.12 13.03 -0.24
C LYS A 323 -11.94 13.12 0.75
N GLN A 324 -12.09 13.86 1.84
CA GLN A 324 -11.07 13.95 2.88
C GLN A 324 -10.81 12.57 3.51
N SER A 325 -11.85 11.83 3.89
CA SER A 325 -11.73 10.47 4.46
C SER A 325 -10.97 9.53 3.52
N SER A 326 -11.35 9.51 2.24
CA SER A 326 -10.66 8.68 1.25
C SER A 326 -9.19 9.05 1.06
N LEU A 327 -8.84 10.34 1.08
CA LEU A 327 -7.45 10.79 0.99
C LEU A 327 -6.66 10.44 2.26
N THR A 328 -7.27 10.54 3.44
CA THR A 328 -6.64 10.15 4.71
C THR A 328 -6.30 8.66 4.72
N GLU A 329 -7.22 7.79 4.29
CA GLU A 329 -6.95 6.35 4.17
C GLU A 329 -5.80 6.05 3.19
N GLN A 330 -5.77 6.73 2.05
CA GLN A 330 -4.68 6.60 1.08
C GLN A 330 -3.33 7.06 1.64
N LEU A 331 -3.32 8.16 2.38
CA LEU A 331 -2.14 8.66 3.07
C LEU A 331 -1.61 7.65 4.10
N GLU A 332 -2.48 7.09 4.94
CA GLU A 332 -2.10 6.08 5.94
C GLU A 332 -1.45 4.84 5.31
N LEU A 333 -2.01 4.38 4.18
CA LEU A 333 -1.44 3.27 3.41
C LEU A 333 -0.06 3.62 2.83
N ALA A 334 0.09 4.81 2.24
CA ALA A 334 1.35 5.28 1.69
C ALA A 334 2.43 5.44 2.76
N GLU A 335 2.09 6.00 3.93
CA GLU A 335 3.00 6.15 5.05
C GLU A 335 3.45 4.79 5.62
N THR A 336 2.52 3.84 5.73
CA THR A 336 2.82 2.46 6.16
C THR A 336 3.75 1.77 5.17
N PHE A 337 3.49 1.91 3.87
CA PHE A 337 4.33 1.33 2.82
C PHE A 337 5.75 1.93 2.85
N LYS A 338 5.86 3.26 2.89
CA LYS A 338 7.12 3.99 3.02
C LYS A 338 7.91 3.54 4.25
N LYS A 339 7.25 3.37 5.40
CA LYS A 339 7.88 2.86 6.63
C LYS A 339 8.46 1.47 6.41
N GLY A 340 7.70 0.56 5.81
CA GLY A 340 8.18 -0.79 5.48
C GLY A 340 9.37 -0.79 4.51
N LEU A 341 9.42 0.15 3.55
CA LEU A 341 10.59 0.31 2.68
C LEU A 341 11.82 0.78 3.46
N LYS A 342 11.69 1.75 4.38
CA LYS A 342 12.78 2.24 5.23
C LYS A 342 13.35 1.13 6.12
N GLU A 343 12.48 0.33 6.73
CA GLU A 343 12.90 -0.82 7.54
C GLU A 343 13.66 -1.86 6.71
N LYS A 344 13.15 -2.21 5.52
CA LYS A 344 13.84 -3.12 4.59
C LYS A 344 15.20 -2.58 4.16
N LEU A 345 15.30 -1.28 3.87
CA LEU A 345 16.55 -0.64 3.50
C LEU A 345 17.58 -0.72 4.63
N ASN A 346 17.19 -0.39 5.87
CA ASN A 346 18.09 -0.46 7.02
C ASN A 346 18.62 -1.89 7.22
N ASN A 347 17.73 -2.89 7.17
CA ASN A 347 18.09 -4.30 7.27
C ASN A 347 19.05 -4.74 6.16
N LEU A 348 18.81 -4.30 4.91
CA LEU A 348 19.69 -4.60 3.78
C LEU A 348 21.07 -3.95 3.94
N SER A 349 21.10 -2.68 4.35
CA SER A 349 22.34 -1.94 4.59
C SER A 349 23.21 -2.62 5.65
N GLU A 350 22.62 -3.08 6.76
CA GLU A 350 23.34 -3.83 7.79
C GLU A 350 23.88 -5.16 7.26
N LYS A 351 23.03 -5.94 6.57
CA LYS A 351 23.45 -7.22 5.98
C LYS A 351 24.61 -7.08 5.00
N PHE A 352 24.61 -6.05 4.15
CA PHE A 352 25.71 -5.81 3.21
C PHE A 352 27.00 -5.44 3.94
N LYS A 353 26.93 -4.59 4.98
CA LYS A 353 28.10 -4.28 5.81
C LYS A 353 28.68 -5.52 6.49
N ASP A 354 27.82 -6.36 7.07
CA ASP A 354 28.24 -7.59 7.75
C ASP A 354 28.86 -8.58 6.77
N LEU A 355 28.27 -8.75 5.59
CA LEU A 355 28.81 -9.61 4.53
C LEU A 355 30.19 -9.13 4.06
N THR A 356 30.34 -7.82 3.85
CA THR A 356 31.62 -7.20 3.46
C THR A 356 32.68 -7.38 4.54
N ILE A 357 32.32 -7.20 5.82
CA ILE A 357 33.22 -7.42 6.96
C ILE A 357 33.60 -8.90 7.08
N SER A 358 32.64 -9.81 6.97
CA SER A 358 32.88 -11.26 7.02
C SER A 358 33.81 -11.72 5.89
N THR A 359 33.58 -11.22 4.67
CA THR A 359 34.43 -11.48 3.51
C THR A 359 35.85 -10.97 3.77
N LEU A 360 35.99 -9.76 4.30
CA LEU A 360 37.30 -9.21 4.66
C LEU A 360 38.00 -10.03 5.76
N GLN A 361 37.28 -10.44 6.80
CA GLN A 361 37.80 -11.30 7.89
C GLN A 361 38.22 -12.68 7.39
N SER A 362 37.63 -13.17 6.31
CA SER A 362 38.02 -14.45 5.69
C SER A 362 39.40 -14.38 5.02
N LEU A 363 39.85 -13.19 4.62
CA LEU A 363 41.17 -12.98 4.00
C LEU A 363 42.32 -12.91 5.00
N TYR A 364 42.03 -12.56 6.25
CA TYR A 364 43.03 -12.13 7.21
C TYR A 364 42.97 -12.90 8.52
N GLU A 365 44.14 -13.15 9.10
CA GLU A 365 44.30 -13.52 10.50
C GLU A 365 44.84 -12.28 11.23
N ILE A 366 44.05 -11.74 12.16
CA ILE A 366 44.44 -10.52 12.86
C ILE A 366 45.43 -10.91 13.95
N ALA A 367 46.67 -10.40 13.87
CA ALA A 367 47.67 -10.63 14.91
C ALA A 367 47.15 -10.14 16.26
N SER A 368 47.31 -10.94 17.32
CA SER A 368 47.07 -10.43 18.67
C SER A 368 48.01 -9.26 18.90
N ALA A 369 47.52 -8.18 19.49
CA ALA A 369 48.41 -7.14 19.97
C ALA A 369 49.35 -7.82 20.99
N GLU A 370 50.62 -8.00 20.65
CA GLU A 370 51.63 -8.31 21.64
C GLU A 370 51.63 -7.13 22.63
N GLU A 371 51.29 -7.42 23.88
CA GLU A 371 51.38 -6.48 25.01
C GLU A 371 52.81 -6.02 25.25
#